data_AF-A0A086A0X9-F1
#
_entry.id   AF-A0A086A0X9-F1
#
_cell.length_a   1.000
_cell.length_b   1.000
_cell.length_c   1.000
_cell.angle_alpha   90.00
_cell.angle_beta   90.00
_cell.angle_gamma   90.00
#
_symmetry.space_group_name_H-M   'P 1'
#
loop_
_entity.id
_entity.type
_entity.pdbx_description
1 polymer ?
#
loop_
_entity_poly.entity_id
_entity_poly.type
_entity_poly.pdbx_seq_one_letter_code
_entity_poly.pdbx_strand_id
1 'polypeptide(L)'
;MKKKIYIALATLVLLFSGYYYWENRYVELQPVISKGYNRQIVFFQNDYFKFAKPNEISPSYYKNIKWILDDSRVDYIEENGIIYVRNKFLDDMNLVWNYTTRAISTEHFELEKKKN
;
A
#
# COMPACT_ATOMS: atom_id res chain seq x y z
N MET A 1 14.06 -2.49 42.37
CA MET A 1 12.98 -2.97 41.50
C MET A 1 12.31 -1.85 40.71
N LYS A 2 11.86 -0.76 41.35
CA LYS A 2 11.22 0.40 40.68
C LYS A 2 12.03 0.98 39.49
N LYS A 3 13.35 1.19 39.62
CA LYS A 3 14.21 1.67 38.51
C LYS A 3 14.17 0.76 37.26
N LYS A 4 14.13 -0.56 37.43
CA LYS A 4 14.05 -1.52 36.30
C LYS A 4 12.70 -1.44 35.60
N ILE A 5 11.62 -1.24 36.36
CA ILE A 5 10.26 -1.04 35.82
C ILE A 5 10.19 0.24 34.99
N TYR A 6 10.74 1.35 35.49
CA TYR A 6 10.77 2.61 34.74
C TYR A 6 11.57 2.50 33.44
N ILE A 7 12.71 1.80 33.46
CA ILE A 7 13.50 1.55 32.25
C ILE A 7 12.69 0.72 31.25
N ALA A 8 12.06 -0.37 31.68
CA ALA A 8 11.22 -1.20 30.81
C ALA A 8 10.07 -0.40 30.19
N LEU A 9 9.39 0.44 30.99
CA LEU A 9 8.29 1.28 30.51
C LEU A 9 8.78 2.32 29.49
N ALA A 10 9.91 2.98 29.77
CA ALA A 10 10.50 3.96 28.85
C ALA A 10 10.91 3.30 27.52
N THR A 11 11.53 2.12 27.57
CA THR A 11 11.87 1.35 26.36
C THR A 11 10.62 1.01 25.55
N LEU A 12 9.55 0.59 26.22
CA LEU A 12 8.30 0.23 25.56
C LEU A 12 7.67 1.45 24.86
N VAL A 13 7.63 2.61 25.55
CA VAL A 13 7.15 3.87 24.95
C VAL A 13 7.98 4.26 23.73
N LEU A 14 9.31 4.11 23.78
CA LEU A 14 10.18 4.41 22.64
C LEU A 14 9.93 3.47 21.46
N LEU A 15 9.77 2.17 21.72
CA LEU A 15 9.48 1.18 20.68
C LEU A 15 8.13 1.46 20.00
N PHE A 16 7.08 1.71 20.79
CA PHE A 16 5.76 2.05 20.23
C PHE A 16 5.80 3.37 19.47
N SER A 17 6.50 4.39 19.98
CA SER A 17 6.64 5.68 19.28
C SER A 17 7.35 5.51 17.93
N GLY A 18 8.43 4.72 17.91
CA GLY A 18 9.14 4.40 16.67
C GLY A 18 8.26 3.64 15.68
N TYR A 19 7.48 2.67 16.14
CA TYR A 19 6.53 1.92 15.33
C TYR A 19 5.44 2.83 14.74
N TYR A 20 4.80 3.65 15.57
CA TYR A 20 3.76 4.59 15.13
C TYR A 20 4.31 5.61 14.12
N TYR A 21 5.52 6.10 14.34
CA TYR A 21 6.19 6.98 13.38
C TYR A 21 6.44 6.27 12.04
N TRP A 22 6.94 5.02 12.09
CA TRP A 22 7.20 4.22 10.91
C TRP A 22 5.93 3.98 10.08
N GLU A 23 4.83 3.56 10.72
CA GLU A 23 3.55 3.30 10.05
C GLU A 23 2.92 4.54 9.38
N ASN A 24 3.10 5.72 9.98
CA ASN A 24 2.49 6.96 9.49
C ASN A 24 3.38 7.75 8.53
N ARG A 25 4.59 7.28 8.25
CA ARG A 25 5.46 7.89 7.25
C ARG A 25 4.87 7.69 5.85
N TYR A 26 4.90 8.76 5.05
CA TYR A 26 4.51 8.70 3.65
C TYR A 26 5.62 8.06 2.82
N VAL A 27 5.23 7.05 2.03
CA VAL A 27 6.10 6.27 1.14
C VAL A 27 5.44 6.18 -0.23
N GLU A 28 6.25 6.03 -1.28
CA GLU A 28 5.76 5.93 -2.64
C GLU A 28 4.81 4.73 -2.78
N LEU A 29 3.63 4.97 -3.37
CA LEU A 29 2.67 3.92 -3.69
C LEU A 29 3.17 3.15 -4.91
N GLN A 30 3.89 2.06 -4.64
CA GLN A 30 4.30 1.14 -5.68
C GLN A 30 3.14 0.19 -6.04
N PRO A 31 2.82 0.04 -7.34
CA PRO A 31 1.80 -0.91 -7.78
C PRO A 31 2.19 -2.34 -7.41
N VAL A 32 1.18 -3.12 -7.05
CA VAL A 32 1.35 -4.51 -6.64
C VAL A 32 0.72 -5.42 -7.69
N ILE A 33 1.42 -6.50 -8.02
CA ILE A 33 0.95 -7.55 -8.94
C ILE A 33 1.09 -8.93 -8.29
N SER A 34 0.23 -9.85 -8.70
CA SER A 34 0.31 -11.24 -8.25
C SER A 34 1.56 -11.92 -8.84
N LYS A 35 2.34 -12.57 -7.99
CA LYS A 35 3.29 -13.60 -8.40
C LYS A 35 2.44 -14.81 -8.77
N GLY A 36 2.11 -14.97 -10.06
CA GLY A 36 1.29 -16.09 -10.54
C GLY A 36 1.74 -17.43 -9.93
N TYR A 37 0.78 -18.34 -9.70
CA TYR A 37 0.94 -19.60 -8.94
C TYR A 37 2.17 -20.43 -9.36
N ASN A 38 3.32 -20.06 -8.82
CA ASN A 38 4.51 -20.89 -8.82
C ASN A 38 4.48 -21.63 -7.48
N ARG A 39 4.73 -22.95 -7.49
CA ARG A 39 4.63 -23.86 -6.34
C ARG A 39 5.70 -23.58 -5.26
N GLN A 40 5.80 -22.35 -4.78
CA GLN A 40 6.58 -21.99 -3.60
C GLN A 40 5.71 -22.21 -2.37
N ILE A 41 6.32 -22.70 -1.29
CA ILE A 41 5.68 -22.81 0.01
C ILE A 41 5.39 -21.39 0.48
N VAL A 42 4.11 -21.03 0.54
CA VAL A 42 3.65 -19.72 0.99
C VAL A 42 3.27 -19.82 2.46
N PHE A 43 3.86 -18.95 3.29
CA PHE A 43 3.56 -18.89 4.72
C PHE A 43 2.57 -17.76 5.03
N PHE A 44 2.61 -16.67 4.24
CA PHE A 44 1.76 -15.50 4.43
C PHE A 44 1.05 -15.09 3.13
N GLN A 45 -0.18 -14.56 3.23
CA GLN A 45 -0.92 -14.10 2.05
C GLN A 45 -0.16 -13.02 1.25
N ASN A 46 0.66 -12.21 1.91
CA ASN A 46 1.49 -11.22 1.25
C ASN A 46 2.56 -11.83 0.32
N ASP A 47 2.96 -13.10 0.53
CA ASP A 47 3.97 -13.75 -0.30
C ASP A 47 3.51 -13.96 -1.75
N TYR A 48 2.17 -14.01 -1.98
CA TYR A 48 1.55 -14.10 -3.30
C TYR A 48 1.72 -12.85 -4.15
N PHE A 49 2.21 -11.75 -3.57
CA PHE A 49 2.28 -10.45 -4.22
C PHE A 49 3.72 -9.97 -4.35
N LYS A 50 4.00 -9.17 -5.38
CA LYS A 50 5.24 -8.41 -5.54
C LYS A 50 4.92 -6.99 -5.96
N PHE A 51 5.81 -6.06 -5.63
CA PHE A 51 5.85 -4.77 -6.29
C PHE A 51 6.19 -4.97 -7.78
N ALA A 52 5.44 -4.27 -8.62
CA ALA A 52 5.62 -4.34 -10.05
C ALA A 52 6.81 -3.47 -10.48
N LYS A 53 7.57 -3.96 -11.45
CA LYS A 53 8.66 -3.16 -12.05
C LYS A 53 8.06 -2.09 -12.98
N PRO A 54 8.76 -0.96 -13.23
CA PRO A 54 8.23 0.13 -14.05
C PRO A 54 7.72 -0.28 -15.45
N ASN A 55 8.25 -1.36 -16.02
CA ASN A 55 7.84 -1.90 -17.33
C ASN A 55 6.67 -2.90 -17.27
N GLU A 56 6.24 -3.32 -16.07
CA GLU A 56 5.14 -4.28 -15.86
C GLU A 56 3.78 -3.57 -15.67
N ILE A 57 3.75 -2.23 -15.65
CA ILE A 57 2.55 -1.43 -15.33
C ILE A 57 2.24 -0.48 -16.49
N SER A 58 0.95 -0.27 -16.74
CA SER A 58 0.50 0.76 -17.67
C SER A 58 0.98 2.16 -17.24
N PRO A 59 1.49 3.00 -18.17
CA PRO A 59 1.82 4.40 -17.88
C PRO A 59 0.66 5.22 -17.31
N SER A 60 -0.59 4.79 -17.54
CA SER A 60 -1.79 5.44 -17.01
C SER A 60 -2.04 5.18 -15.52
N TYR A 61 -1.25 4.32 -14.87
CA TYR A 61 -1.48 3.87 -13.49
C TYR A 61 -1.61 5.04 -12.50
N TYR A 62 -0.62 5.93 -12.42
CA TYR A 62 -0.63 7.04 -11.45
C TYR A 62 -1.79 8.02 -11.69
N LYS A 63 -2.21 8.19 -12.94
CA LYS A 63 -3.39 9.00 -13.28
C LYS A 63 -4.69 8.35 -12.78
N ASN A 64 -4.80 7.04 -12.91
CA ASN A 64 -6.01 6.28 -12.63
C ASN A 64 -6.15 5.92 -11.15
N ILE A 65 -5.04 5.60 -10.47
CA ILE A 65 -5.03 5.22 -9.06
C ILE A 65 -5.48 6.36 -8.16
N LYS A 66 -5.21 7.62 -8.54
CA LYS A 66 -5.70 8.82 -7.85
C LYS A 66 -7.22 8.77 -7.64
N TRP A 67 -7.96 8.48 -8.71
CA TRP A 67 -9.41 8.42 -8.68
C TRP A 67 -9.93 7.31 -7.75
N ILE A 68 -9.23 6.16 -7.71
CA ILE A 68 -9.57 5.03 -6.83
C ILE A 68 -9.30 5.37 -5.36
N LEU A 69 -8.20 6.07 -5.08
CA LEU A 69 -7.86 6.51 -3.73
C LEU A 69 -8.87 7.55 -3.21
N ASP A 70 -9.27 8.49 -4.06
CA ASP A 70 -10.30 9.49 -3.77
C ASP A 70 -11.66 8.83 -3.45
N ASP A 71 -12.10 7.89 -4.31
CA ASP A 71 -13.33 7.12 -4.12
C ASP A 71 -13.33 6.33 -2.80
N SER A 72 -12.16 5.75 -2.47
CA SER A 72 -11.99 4.93 -1.27
C SER A 72 -11.63 5.72 0.00
N ARG A 73 -11.55 7.07 -0.09
CA ARG A 73 -11.18 7.98 1.00
C ARG A 73 -9.84 7.63 1.66
N VAL A 74 -8.86 7.23 0.86
CA VAL A 74 -7.51 6.93 1.35
C VAL A 74 -6.69 8.22 1.35
N ASP A 75 -6.11 8.57 2.49
CA ASP A 75 -5.19 9.71 2.60
C ASP A 75 -3.92 9.48 1.75
N TYR A 76 -3.62 10.40 0.84
CA TYR A 76 -2.38 10.38 0.06
C TYR A 76 -1.83 11.79 -0.17
N ILE A 77 -0.55 11.87 -0.56
CA ILE A 77 0.13 13.10 -0.99
C ILE A 77 0.57 12.89 -2.44
N GLU A 78 0.45 13.90 -3.28
CA GLU A 78 0.93 13.87 -4.66
C GLU A 78 2.10 14.85 -4.82
N GLU A 79 3.26 14.36 -5.24
CA GLU A 79 4.44 15.16 -5.56
C GLU A 79 4.98 14.74 -6.93
N ASN A 80 5.13 15.70 -7.86
CA ASN A 80 5.64 15.45 -9.22
C ASN A 80 4.91 14.32 -10.00
N GLY A 81 3.61 14.15 -9.75
CA GLY A 81 2.80 13.09 -10.37
C GLY A 81 3.02 11.69 -9.78
N ILE A 82 3.81 11.58 -8.70
CA ILE A 82 3.99 10.37 -7.90
C ILE A 82 3.08 10.47 -6.67
N ILE A 83 2.43 9.37 -6.34
CA ILE A 83 1.51 9.28 -5.21
C ILE A 83 2.21 8.62 -4.03
N TYR A 84 2.08 9.22 -2.86
CA TYR A 84 2.61 8.76 -1.60
C TYR A 84 1.48 8.44 -0.63
N VAL A 85 1.54 7.29 0.01
CA VAL A 85 0.55 6.82 1.01
C VAL A 85 1.26 6.54 2.33
N ARG A 86 0.51 6.49 3.43
CA ARG A 86 1.11 6.09 4.72
C ARG A 86 1.57 4.62 4.64
N ASN A 87 2.72 4.31 5.23
CA ASN A 87 3.31 2.97 5.15
C ASN A 87 2.35 1.85 5.58
N LYS A 88 1.51 2.10 6.61
CA LYS A 88 0.48 1.15 7.06
C LYS A 88 -0.52 0.71 5.98
N PHE A 89 -0.71 1.53 4.93
CA PHE A 89 -1.58 1.17 3.80
C PHE A 89 -0.98 0.02 2.97
N LEU A 90 0.35 -0.10 2.95
CA LEU A 90 1.06 -1.13 2.20
C LEU A 90 1.14 -2.48 2.93
N ASP A 91 0.75 -2.54 4.21
CA ASP A 91 0.77 -3.78 4.99
C ASP A 91 -0.24 -4.81 4.45
N ASP A 92 -1.35 -4.33 3.87
CA ASP A 92 -2.33 -5.15 3.15
C ASP A 92 -2.03 -5.14 1.64
N MET A 93 -1.12 -6.04 1.22
CA MET A 93 -0.75 -6.15 -0.19
C MET A 93 -1.92 -6.57 -1.09
N ASN A 94 -2.93 -7.25 -0.54
CA ASN A 94 -4.10 -7.66 -1.29
C ASN A 94 -5.00 -6.43 -1.62
N LEU A 95 -5.17 -5.52 -0.67
CA LEU A 95 -5.84 -4.24 -0.90
C LEU A 95 -5.11 -3.43 -1.98
N VAL A 96 -3.78 -3.28 -1.86
CA VAL A 96 -2.97 -2.56 -2.84
C VAL A 96 -3.04 -3.22 -4.23
N TRP A 97 -3.03 -4.55 -4.28
CA TRP A 97 -3.20 -5.30 -5.53
C TRP A 97 -4.57 -5.07 -6.18
N ASN A 98 -5.65 -5.07 -5.39
CA ASN A 98 -7.00 -4.79 -5.87
C ASN A 98 -7.06 -3.38 -6.50
N TYR A 99 -6.53 -2.38 -5.79
CA TYR A 99 -6.50 -1.00 -6.29
C TYR A 99 -5.64 -0.89 -7.55
N THR A 100 -4.52 -1.63 -7.59
CA THR A 100 -3.66 -1.68 -8.76
C THR A 100 -4.39 -2.28 -9.95
N THR A 101 -5.10 -3.39 -9.76
CA THR A 101 -5.91 -4.06 -10.79
C THR A 101 -7.02 -3.15 -11.32
N ARG A 102 -7.73 -2.44 -10.44
CA ARG A 102 -8.73 -1.43 -10.83
C ARG A 102 -8.10 -0.29 -11.65
N ALA A 103 -6.93 0.19 -11.24
CA ALA A 103 -6.26 1.32 -11.88
C ALA A 103 -5.74 0.98 -13.30
N ILE A 104 -5.34 -0.26 -13.54
CA ILE A 104 -4.85 -0.72 -14.85
C ILE A 104 -5.96 -1.29 -15.74
N SER A 105 -7.12 -1.62 -15.20
CA SER A 105 -8.22 -2.21 -15.96
C SER A 105 -9.04 -1.15 -16.71
N THR A 106 -9.02 -1.19 -18.04
CA THR A 106 -9.89 -0.37 -18.89
C THR A 106 -11.38 -0.69 -18.66
N GLU A 107 -11.69 -1.95 -18.34
CA GLU A 107 -13.05 -2.43 -18.08
C GLU A 107 -13.67 -1.78 -16.84
N HIS A 108 -12.87 -1.56 -15.79
CA HIS A 108 -13.32 -0.89 -14.57
C HIS A 108 -13.81 0.54 -14.87
N PHE A 109 -13.04 1.29 -15.66
CA PHE A 109 -13.38 2.65 -16.06
C PHE A 109 -14.59 2.72 -17.01
N GLU A 110 -14.75 1.75 -17.92
CA GLU A 110 -15.93 1.68 -18.80
C GLU A 110 -17.22 1.38 -18.02
N LEU A 111 -17.14 0.53 -16.98
CA LEU A 111 -18.29 0.19 -16.13
C LEU A 111 -18.71 1.36 -15.23
N GLU A 112 -17.76 2.12 -14.69
CA GLU A 112 -18.03 3.34 -13.91
C GLU A 112 -18.66 4.44 -14.75
N LYS A 113 -18.19 4.63 -15.99
CA LYS A 113 -18.75 5.59 -16.93
C LYS A 113 -20.20 5.28 -17.34
N LYS A 114 -20.64 4.02 -17.24
CA LYS A 114 -22.02 3.59 -17.48
C LYS A 114 -22.93 3.70 -16.25
N LYS A 115 -22.36 3.87 -15.04
CA LYS A 115 -23.11 3.98 -13.77
C LYS A 115 -23.45 5.41 -13.36
N ASN A 116 -22.71 6.39 -13.88
CA ASN A 116 -23.00 7.83 -13.77
C ASN A 116 -23.75 8.31 -15.01
#